data_AF-A0A7C6H220-F1
#
_entry.id   AF-A0A7C6H220-F1
#
_cell.length_a   1.000
_cell.length_b   1.000
_cell.length_c   1.000
_cell.angle_alpha   90.00
_cell.angle_beta   90.00
_cell.angle_gamma   90.00
#
_symmetry.space_group_name_H-M   'P 1'
#
loop_
_entity.id
_entity.type
_entity.pdbx_description
1 polymer ?
#
loop_
_entity_poly.entity_id
_entity_poly.type
_entity_poly.pdbx_seq_one_letter_code
_entity_poly.pdbx_strand_id
1 'polypeptide(L)' 'MQAYVYQASLEYQSSVEMLESIRETVQRLRAENPELRRYELADVGLKRAKDVVNVTLFFRPSVS' A
#
# COMPACT_ATOMS: atom_id res chain seq x y z
N MET A 1 -11.11 -14.85 7.43
CA MET A 1 -10.95 -13.39 7.29
C MET A 1 -10.17 -13.15 6.01
N GLN A 2 -10.75 -12.45 5.05
CA GLN A 2 -10.09 -12.14 3.78
C GLN A 2 -9.04 -11.05 4.06
N ALA A 3 -7.81 -11.19 3.57
CA ALA A 3 -6.80 -10.15 3.63
C ALA A 3 -6.58 -9.65 2.20
N TYR A 4 -6.54 -8.33 2.01
CA TYR A 4 -6.25 -7.76 0.69
C TYR A 4 -4.77 -7.42 0.61
N VAL A 5 -4.13 -7.86 -0.48
CA VAL A 5 -2.72 -7.61 -0.76
C VAL A 5 -2.64 -6.83 -2.06
N TYR A 6 -2.05 -5.64 -2.00
CA TYR A 6 -1.80 -4.82 -3.19
C TYR A 6 -0.32 -4.67 -3.42
N GLN A 7 0.12 -4.88 -4.66
CA GLN A 7 1.51 -4.77 -5.05
C GLN A 7 1.68 -3.61 -6.03
N ALA A 8 2.67 -2.75 -5.78
CA ALA A 8 3.04 -1.65 -6.64
C ALA A 8 4.56 -1.60 -6.81
N SER A 9 5.03 -1.19 -7.99
CA SER A 9 6.44 -0.90 -8.24
C SER A 9 6.58 0.62 -8.34
N LEU A 10 7.42 1.20 -7.48
CA LEU A 10 7.69 2.64 -7.48
C LEU A 10 9.15 2.87 -7.87
N GLU A 11 9.44 3.88 -8.67
CA GLU A 11 10.83 4.30 -8.92
C GLU A 11 11.44 4.85 -7.64
N TYR A 12 12.69 4.46 -7.35
CA TYR A 12 13.38 4.90 -6.14
C TYR A 12 14.06 6.25 -6.38
N GLN A 13 13.38 7.34 -6.07
CA GLN A 13 13.94 8.69 -6.14
C GLN A 13 14.42 9.15 -4.75
N SER A 14 13.51 9.22 -3.78
CA SER A 14 13.82 9.50 -2.38
C SER A 14 12.86 8.78 -1.43
N SER A 15 13.26 8.63 -0.16
CA SER A 15 12.40 8.02 0.86
C SER A 15 11.14 8.85 1.15
N VAL A 16 11.20 10.17 0.99
CA VAL A 16 10.06 11.08 1.22
C VAL A 16 9.05 10.94 0.08
N GLU A 17 9.48 11.06 -1.16
CA GLU A 17 8.61 10.91 -2.35
C GLU A 17 8.01 9.51 -2.43
N MET A 18 8.75 8.47 -1.99
CA MET A 18 8.22 7.13 -1.88
C MET A 18 7.06 7.05 -0.87
N LEU A 19 7.22 7.62 0.33
CA LEU A 19 6.16 7.60 1.34
C LEU A 19 4.92 8.38 0.88
N GLU A 20 5.10 9.49 0.18
CA GLU A 20 4.01 10.24 -0.44
C GLU A 20 3.31 9.39 -1.51
N SER A 21 4.06 8.74 -2.40
CA SER A 21 3.52 7.84 -3.44
C SER A 21 2.73 6.67 -2.84
N ILE A 22 3.22 6.10 -1.73
CA ILE A 22 2.51 5.03 -1.00
C ILE A 22 1.20 5.56 -0.41
N ARG A 23 1.22 6.75 0.19
CA ARG A 23 0.02 7.37 0.76
C ARG A 23 -1.02 7.65 -0.31
N GLU A 24 -0.62 8.22 -1.44
CA GLU A 24 -1.50 8.46 -2.59
C GLU A 24 -2.09 7.15 -3.13
N THR A 25 -1.27 6.10 -3.26
CA THR A 25 -1.71 4.77 -3.68
C THR A 25 -2.77 4.21 -2.73
N VAL A 26 -2.55 4.30 -1.42
CA VAL A 26 -3.53 3.85 -0.41
C VAL A 26 -4.84 4.65 -0.50
N GLN A 27 -4.76 5.97 -0.67
CA GLN A 27 -5.95 6.81 -0.83
C GLN A 27 -6.74 6.44 -2.08
N ARG A 28 -6.05 6.25 -3.21
CA ARG A 28 -6.66 5.82 -4.47
C ARG A 28 -7.32 4.45 -4.34
N LEU A 29 -6.62 3.48 -3.75
CA LEU A 29 -7.16 2.14 -3.52
C LEU A 29 -8.44 2.17 -2.66
N ARG A 30 -8.48 3.02 -1.62
CA ARG A 30 -9.67 3.22 -0.78
C ARG A 30 -10.82 3.91 -1.51
N ALA A 31 -10.53 4.77 -2.49
CA ALA A 31 -11.54 5.40 -3.32
C ALA A 31 -12.13 4.42 -4.35
N GLU A 32 -11.26 3.62 -4.99
CA GLU A 32 -11.65 2.63 -6.01
C GLU A 32 -12.31 1.38 -5.41
N ASN A 33 -11.97 1.00 -4.17
CA ASN A 33 -12.49 -0.19 -3.51
C ASN A 33 -13.22 0.18 -2.20
N PRO A 34 -14.55 0.41 -2.23
CA PRO A 34 -15.34 0.75 -1.05
C PRO A 34 -15.24 -0.31 0.07
N GLU A 35 -14.96 -1.57 -0.28
CA GLU A 35 -14.74 -2.66 0.68
C GLU A 35 -13.57 -2.37 1.62
N LEU A 36 -12.49 -1.73 1.14
CA LEU A 36 -11.33 -1.35 1.94
C LEU A 36 -11.67 -0.33 3.03
N ARG A 37 -12.85 0.30 3.02
CA ARG A 37 -13.29 1.16 4.14
C ARG A 37 -13.47 0.38 5.44
N ARG A 38 -13.72 -0.93 5.35
CA ARG A 38 -13.81 -1.84 6.51
C ARG A 38 -12.47 -2.48 6.85
N TYR A 39 -11.38 -2.04 6.22
CA TYR A 39 -10.05 -2.60 6.38
C TYR A 39 -9.04 -1.51 6.71
N GLU A 40 -8.13 -1.83 7.61
CA GLU A 40 -6.99 -0.98 7.94
C GLU A 40 -5.73 -1.50 7.26
N LEU A 41 -4.84 -0.57 6.90
CA LEU A 41 -3.51 -0.91 6.45
C LEU A 41 -2.75 -1.44 7.67
N ALA A 42 -2.50 -2.75 7.66
CA ALA A 42 -1.90 -3.47 8.77
C ALA A 42 -0.37 -3.47 8.67
N ASP A 43 0.15 -3.57 7.45
CA ASP A 43 1.58 -3.65 7.21
C ASP A 43 1.93 -3.17 5.80
N VAL A 44 3.18 -2.76 5.63
CA VAL A 44 3.76 -2.33 4.34
C VAL A 44 5.09 -3.05 4.14
N GLY A 45 5.10 -4.02 3.24
CA GLY A 45 6.31 -4.67 2.78
C GLY A 45 7.02 -3.81 1.74
N LEU A 46 8.28 -3.45 1.99
CA LEU A 46 9.13 -2.76 1.01
C LEU A 46 10.26 -3.70 0.59
N LYS A 47 10.38 -3.95 -0.71
CA LYS A 47 11.48 -4.71 -1.29
C LYS A 47 12.17 -3.88 -2.35
N ARG A 48 13.35 -3.36 -2.01
CA ARG A 48 14.20 -2.64 -2.95
C ARG A 48 14.75 -3.61 -4.01
N ALA A 49 14.52 -3.28 -5.27
CA ALA A 49 15.26 -3.79 -6.43
C ALA A 49 16.24 -2.70 -6.90
N LYS A 50 16.91 -2.88 -8.04
CA LYS A 50 17.96 -1.95 -8.52
C LYS A 50 17.52 -0.48 -8.47
N ASP A 51 16.54 -0.13 -9.30
CA ASP A 51 16.08 1.25 -9.49
C ASP A 51 14.61 1.45 -9.08
N VAL A 52 14.00 0.39 -8.56
CA VAL A 52 12.59 0.36 -8.15
C VAL A 52 12.44 -0.22 -6.76
N VAL A 53 11.39 0.18 -6.05
CA VAL A 53 10.95 -0.43 -4.80
C VAL A 53 9.60 -1.07 -5.02
N ASN A 54 9.55 -2.37 -4.77
CA ASN A 54 8.31 -3.12 -4.74
C ASN A 54 7.65 -2.90 -3.39
N VAL A 55 6.49 -2.27 -3.42
CA VAL A 55 5.65 -2.03 -2.25
C VAL A 55 4.56 -3.09 -2.22
N THR A 56 4.37 -3.72 -1.08
CA THR A 56 3.25 -4.63 -0.81
C THR A 56 2.45 -4.06 0.35
N LEU A 57 1.19 -3.72 0.11
CA LEU A 57 0.27 -3.17 1.11
C LEU A 57 -0.64 -4.28 1.61
N PHE A 58 -0.60 -4.54 2.91
CA PHE A 58 -1.42 -5.55 3.56
C PHE A 58 -2.58 -4.89 4.30
N PHE A 59 -3.79 -5.27 3.94
CA PHE A 59 -5.00 -4.80 4.60
C PHE A 59 -5.65 -5.92 5.39
N ARG A 60 -5.96 -5.65 6.66
CA ARG A 60 -6.72 -6.57 7.53
C ARG A 60 -8.08 -5.96 7.87
N PRO A 61 -9.10 -6.78 8.16
CA PRO A 61 -10.38 -6.27 8.62
C PRO A 61 -10.18 -5.38 9.85
N SER A 62 -10.73 -4.17 9.83
CA SER A 62 -10.88 -3.36 11.04
C SER A 62 -12.01 -3.98 11.84
N VAL A 63 -11.67 -4.89 12.75
CA VAL A 63 -12.63 -5.43 13.72
C VAL A 63 -12.85 -4.31 14.74
N SER A 64 -13.99 -3.61 14.63
CA SER A 64 -14.53 -2.84 15.76
C SER A 64 -15.16 -3.78 16.77
#